data_AF-A0A8J2U913-F1
#
_entry.id   AF-A0A8J2U913-F1
#
_cell.length_a   1.000
_cell.length_b   1.000
_cell.length_c   1.000
_cell.angle_alpha   90.00
_cell.angle_beta   90.00
_cell.angle_gamma   90.00
#
_symmetry.space_group_name_H-M   'P 1'
#
loop_
_entity.id
_entity.type
_entity.pdbx_description
1 polymer ?
#
loop_
_entity_poly.entity_id
_entity_poly.type
_entity_poly.pdbx_seq_one_letter_code
_entity_poly.pdbx_strand_id
1 'polypeptide(L)'
;MKRALAKHLPPERYTILHDVTLPLEDGGTTQIDHIVFSPYGIFVIETKNMAGRIYGNQHQSMWTQRIGGQSFRFQNPLRQNYKHTKALAMLLNVAHEQFRSVIVFTDAAQLKTKMPSNVGKPAAMALYIKSFSERIIDTDEVKHIAQHLNHVRLERSAKTNRAHINYLEKTRN
;
A
#
# COMPACT_ATOMS: atom_id res chain seq x y z
N MET A 1 8.78 7.07 3.03
CA MET A 1 8.58 5.67 3.47
C MET A 1 9.82 4.80 3.27
N LYS A 2 10.41 4.69 2.07
CA LYS A 2 11.61 3.85 1.78
C LYS A 2 12.71 3.87 2.86
N ARG A 3 13.16 5.06 3.28
CA ARG A 3 14.15 5.21 4.37
C ARG A 3 13.71 4.61 5.71
N ALA A 4 12.43 4.75 6.07
CA ALA A 4 11.90 4.20 7.32
C ALA A 4 11.85 2.66 7.26
N LEU A 5 11.44 2.10 6.13
CA LEU A 5 11.46 0.65 5.94
C LEU A 5 12.89 0.09 6.07
N ALA A 6 13.84 0.64 5.32
CA ALA A 6 15.24 0.20 5.36
C ALA A 6 15.89 0.34 6.76
N LYS A 7 15.49 1.36 7.53
CA LYS A 7 15.99 1.57 8.89
C LYS A 7 15.45 0.55 9.91
N HIS A 8 14.19 0.14 9.76
CA HIS A 8 13.50 -0.61 10.81
C HIS A 8 13.28 -2.10 10.48
N LEU A 9 13.31 -2.47 9.20
CA LEU A 9 13.03 -3.83 8.74
C LEU A 9 14.33 -4.51 8.26
N PRO A 10 14.84 -5.51 8.99
CA PRO A 10 16.07 -6.21 8.65
C PRO A 10 15.92 -7.05 7.36
N PRO A 11 16.85 -6.97 6.39
CA PRO A 11 16.71 -7.63 5.09
C PRO A 11 16.69 -9.17 5.19
N GLU A 12 17.15 -9.75 6.30
CA GLU A 12 17.13 -11.20 6.53
C GLU A 12 15.72 -11.77 6.72
N ARG A 13 14.74 -10.91 7.06
CA ARG A 13 13.34 -11.32 7.32
C ARG A 13 12.30 -10.60 6.47
N TYR A 14 12.72 -9.58 5.73
CA TYR A 14 11.83 -8.70 4.98
C TYR A 14 12.39 -8.44 3.59
N THR A 15 11.66 -8.88 2.57
CA THR A 15 11.93 -8.50 1.17
C THR A 15 10.98 -7.37 0.79
N ILE A 16 11.50 -6.31 0.16
CA ILE A 16 10.70 -5.13 -0.15
C ILE A 16 10.72 -4.88 -1.66
N LEU A 17 9.53 -4.78 -2.25
CA LEU A 17 9.33 -4.30 -3.61
C LEU A 17 8.72 -2.90 -3.59
N HIS A 18 9.14 -2.07 -4.54
CA HIS A 18 8.71 -0.69 -4.68
C HIS A 18 8.13 -0.44 -6.07
N ASP A 19 7.15 0.45 -6.13
CA ASP A 19 6.57 1.01 -7.34
C ASP A 19 6.10 -0.14 -8.26
N VAL A 20 5.25 -1.01 -7.72
CA VAL A 20 4.78 -2.23 -8.37
C VAL A 20 3.48 -1.96 -9.11
N THR A 21 3.50 -2.12 -10.43
CA THR A 21 2.30 -2.00 -11.27
C THR A 21 1.83 -3.37 -11.70
N LEU A 22 0.55 -3.67 -11.44
CA LEU A 22 -0.08 -4.94 -11.77
C LEU A 22 -1.16 -4.74 -12.84
N PRO A 23 -1.30 -5.69 -13.78
CA PRO A 23 -2.47 -5.75 -14.63
C PRO A 23 -3.71 -6.12 -13.81
N LEU A 24 -4.86 -5.59 -14.20
CA LEU A 24 -6.17 -6.00 -13.69
C LEU A 24 -6.90 -6.81 -14.78
N GLU A 25 -7.85 -7.66 -14.37
CA GLU A 25 -8.63 -8.51 -15.29
C GLU A 25 -9.44 -7.70 -16.31
N ASP A 26 -9.84 -6.48 -15.97
CA ASP A 26 -10.59 -5.56 -16.83
C ASP A 26 -9.71 -4.85 -17.89
N GLY A 27 -8.45 -5.25 -18.03
CA GLY A 27 -7.46 -4.59 -18.89
C GLY A 27 -6.89 -3.30 -18.31
N GLY A 28 -7.30 -2.94 -17.09
CA GLY A 28 -6.76 -1.83 -16.31
C GLY A 28 -5.43 -2.16 -15.65
N THR A 29 -4.95 -1.22 -14.83
CA THR A 29 -3.76 -1.44 -14.01
C THR A 29 -3.94 -0.85 -12.62
N THR A 30 -3.23 -1.41 -11.65
CA THR A 30 -3.14 -0.86 -10.30
C THR A 30 -1.68 -0.69 -9.90
N GLN A 31 -1.34 0.47 -9.35
CA GLN A 31 -0.01 0.76 -8.85
C GLN A 31 -0.01 0.68 -7.33
N ILE A 32 0.96 -0.02 -6.77
CA ILE A 32 1.15 -0.22 -5.34
C ILE A 32 2.52 0.37 -4.98
N ASP A 33 2.53 1.31 -4.03
CA ASP A 33 3.76 2.03 -3.69
C ASP A 33 4.83 1.08 -3.17
N HIS A 34 4.51 0.30 -2.12
CA HIS A 34 5.45 -0.68 -1.57
C HIS A 34 4.74 -1.96 -1.14
N ILE A 35 5.43 -3.09 -1.31
CA ILE A 35 5.01 -4.39 -0.79
C ILE A 35 6.16 -4.94 0.03
N VAL A 36 5.87 -5.37 1.26
CA VAL A 36 6.84 -6.03 2.14
C VAL A 36 6.42 -7.48 2.31
N PHE A 37 7.31 -8.38 1.96
CA PHE A 37 7.17 -9.83 2.07
C PHE A 37 7.87 -10.31 3.33
N SER A 38 7.17 -11.06 4.16
CA SER A 38 7.67 -11.60 5.42
C SER A 38 6.89 -12.86 5.82
N PRO A 39 7.48 -13.79 6.60
CA PRO A 39 6.74 -14.90 7.20
C PRO A 39 5.56 -14.46 8.08
N TYR A 40 5.54 -13.20 8.51
CA TYR A 40 4.50 -12.62 9.37
C TYR A 40 3.31 -12.00 8.59
N GLY A 41 3.39 -12.03 7.26
CA GLY A 41 2.38 -11.50 6.35
C GLY A 41 2.97 -10.71 5.19
N ILE A 42 2.13 -10.45 4.18
CA ILE A 42 2.44 -9.61 3.03
C ILE A 42 1.83 -8.23 3.28
N PHE A 43 2.67 -7.23 3.57
CA PHE A 43 2.21 -5.88 3.89
C PHE A 43 2.14 -5.03 2.63
N VAL A 44 0.94 -4.56 2.31
CA VAL A 44 0.67 -3.70 1.14
C VAL A 44 0.56 -2.27 1.64
N ILE A 45 1.47 -1.42 1.19
CA ILE A 45 1.64 -0.07 1.71
C ILE A 45 1.18 0.96 0.68
N GLU A 46 0.24 1.80 1.08
CA GLU A 46 -0.25 2.94 0.33
C GLU A 46 0.29 4.25 0.96
N THR A 47 0.99 5.07 0.19
CA THR A 47 1.60 6.32 0.66
C THR A 47 0.85 7.54 0.14
N LYS A 48 0.28 8.33 1.05
CA LYS A 48 -0.32 9.63 0.76
C LYS A 48 0.69 10.75 1.01
N ASN A 49 1.23 11.28 -0.08
CA ASN A 49 2.03 12.50 -0.07
C ASN A 49 1.13 13.74 -0.01
N MET A 50 0.58 14.03 1.16
CA MET A 50 -0.37 15.11 1.39
C MET A 50 0.07 15.96 2.58
N ALA A 51 -0.12 17.27 2.47
CA ALA A 51 0.11 18.21 3.57
C ALA A 51 -1.20 18.66 4.23
N GLY A 52 -1.11 19.32 5.38
CA GLY A 52 -2.28 19.90 6.05
C GLY A 52 -3.06 18.90 6.89
N ARG A 53 -4.27 19.28 7.32
CA ARG A 53 -5.06 18.54 8.31
C ARG A 53 -5.91 17.48 7.62
N ILE A 54 -5.77 16.23 8.02
CA ILE A 54 -6.49 15.08 7.45
C ILE A 54 -7.55 14.61 8.43
N TYR A 55 -8.76 14.45 7.93
CA TYR A 55 -9.94 14.01 8.66
C TYR A 55 -10.57 12.81 7.95
N GLY A 56 -10.86 11.75 8.70
CA GLY A 56 -11.49 10.56 8.15
C GLY A 56 -11.57 9.41 9.14
N ASN A 57 -12.35 8.39 8.80
CA ASN A 57 -12.39 7.11 9.51
C ASN A 57 -12.57 5.94 8.53
N GLN A 58 -12.42 4.71 9.05
CA GLN A 58 -12.44 3.49 8.23
C GLN A 58 -13.77 3.22 7.50
N HIS A 59 -14.89 3.71 8.02
CA HIS A 59 -16.23 3.45 7.47
C HIS A 59 -16.63 4.45 6.38
N GLN A 60 -15.93 5.59 6.27
CA GLN A 60 -16.22 6.60 5.26
C GLN A 60 -15.66 6.22 3.90
N SER A 61 -16.42 6.46 2.84
CA SER A 61 -15.97 6.26 1.46
C SER A 61 -14.90 7.27 1.03
N MET A 62 -14.98 8.48 1.57
CA MET A 62 -14.12 9.63 1.27
C MET A 62 -13.62 10.27 2.57
N TRP A 63 -12.37 10.72 2.57
CA TRP A 63 -11.76 11.52 3.62
C TRP A 63 -11.63 12.97 3.19
N THR A 64 -11.28 13.85 4.11
CA THR A 64 -11.16 15.29 3.89
C THR A 64 -9.78 15.79 4.28
N GLN A 65 -9.16 16.56 3.39
CA GLN A 65 -7.95 17.34 3.63
C GLN A 65 -8.35 18.81 3.79
N ARG A 66 -7.81 19.49 4.81
CA ARG A 66 -7.87 20.95 4.96
C ARG A 66 -6.47 21.54 4.86
N ILE A 67 -6.27 22.43 3.90
CA ILE A 67 -4.99 23.11 3.63
C ILE A 67 -5.24 24.49 3.02
N GLY A 68 -4.51 25.51 3.46
CA GLY A 68 -4.64 26.87 2.92
C GLY A 68 -6.05 27.46 3.02
N GLY A 69 -6.82 27.12 4.08
CA GLY A 69 -8.22 27.54 4.23
C GLY A 69 -9.23 26.78 3.37
N GLN A 70 -8.77 25.93 2.45
CA GLN A 70 -9.64 25.16 1.55
C GLN A 70 -9.83 23.72 2.06
N SER A 71 -10.93 23.09 1.64
CA SER A 71 -11.27 21.69 1.96
C SER A 71 -11.41 20.86 0.69
N PHE A 72 -10.69 19.75 0.64
CA PHE A 72 -10.71 18.81 -0.49
C PHE A 72 -11.12 17.43 -0.02
N ARG A 73 -12.01 16.77 -0.75
CA ARG A 73 -12.35 15.37 -0.50
C ARG A 73 -11.48 14.47 -1.37
N PHE A 74 -11.07 13.35 -0.81
CA PHE A 74 -10.32 12.32 -1.52
C PHE A 74 -10.80 10.94 -1.09
N GLN A 75 -10.60 9.94 -1.94
CA GLN A 75 -11.02 8.58 -1.62
C GLN A 75 -10.30 8.06 -0.39
N ASN A 76 -11.02 7.33 0.47
CA ASN A 76 -10.43 6.71 1.65
C ASN A 76 -9.29 5.76 1.24
N PRO A 77 -8.05 6.00 1.72
CA PRO A 77 -6.88 5.20 1.32
C PRO A 77 -6.99 3.75 1.77
N LEU A 78 -7.71 3.44 2.86
CA LEU A 78 -7.96 2.07 3.30
C LEU A 78 -8.75 1.28 2.25
N ARG A 79 -9.74 1.91 1.62
CA ARG A 79 -10.56 1.29 0.58
C ARG A 79 -9.77 1.11 -0.72
N GLN A 80 -8.89 2.05 -1.06
CA GLN A 80 -7.97 1.91 -2.19
C GLN A 80 -7.04 0.71 -1.94
N ASN A 81 -6.41 0.66 -0.78
CA ASN A 81 -5.47 -0.40 -0.45
C ASN A 81 -6.13 -1.79 -0.33
N TYR A 82 -7.40 -1.86 0.09
CA TYR A 82 -8.17 -3.10 0.03
C TYR A 82 -8.25 -3.65 -1.40
N LYS A 83 -8.51 -2.80 -2.41
CA LYS A 83 -8.51 -3.23 -3.82
C LYS A 83 -7.13 -3.77 -4.24
N HIS A 84 -6.04 -3.12 -3.82
CA HIS A 84 -4.69 -3.61 -4.08
C HIS A 84 -4.45 -5.00 -3.47
N THR A 85 -4.84 -5.20 -2.20
CA THR A 85 -4.70 -6.51 -1.54
C THR A 85 -5.53 -7.61 -2.20
N LYS A 86 -6.73 -7.29 -2.69
CA LYS A 86 -7.57 -8.26 -3.44
C LYS A 86 -6.98 -8.60 -4.80
N ALA A 87 -6.50 -7.60 -5.54
CA ALA A 87 -5.82 -7.83 -6.81
C ALA A 87 -4.56 -8.71 -6.64
N LEU A 88 -3.76 -8.45 -5.61
CA LEU A 88 -2.60 -9.29 -5.28
C LEU A 88 -2.99 -10.72 -4.88
N ALA A 89 -4.00 -10.87 -4.03
CA ALA A 89 -4.47 -12.19 -3.59
C ALA A 89 -4.93 -13.05 -4.78
N MET A 90 -5.69 -12.45 -5.70
CA MET A 90 -6.14 -13.13 -6.93
C MET A 90 -4.97 -13.46 -7.85
N LEU A 91 -4.12 -12.47 -8.16
CA LEU A 91 -2.99 -12.63 -9.08
C LEU A 91 -1.98 -13.68 -8.61
N LEU A 92 -1.73 -13.74 -7.30
CA LEU A 92 -0.73 -14.64 -6.71
C LEU A 92 -1.33 -15.97 -6.24
N ASN A 93 -2.65 -16.12 -6.28
CA ASN A 93 -3.39 -17.24 -5.69
C ASN A 93 -3.04 -17.47 -4.21
N VAL A 94 -3.07 -16.39 -3.44
CA VAL A 94 -2.69 -16.35 -2.01
C VAL A 94 -3.92 -15.93 -1.19
N ALA A 95 -4.15 -16.59 -0.05
CA ALA A 95 -5.28 -16.28 0.82
C ALA A 95 -5.25 -14.79 1.26
N HIS A 96 -6.40 -14.12 1.21
CA HIS A 96 -6.45 -12.67 1.45
C HIS A 96 -6.06 -12.30 2.89
N GLU A 97 -6.25 -13.23 3.83
CA GLU A 97 -5.91 -13.14 5.25
C GLU A 97 -4.40 -13.03 5.50
N GLN A 98 -3.58 -13.48 4.56
CA GLN A 98 -2.13 -13.35 4.62
C GLN A 98 -1.64 -11.93 4.24
N PHE A 99 -2.54 -11.07 3.70
CA PHE A 99 -2.23 -9.69 3.36
C PHE A 99 -2.61 -8.72 4.49
N ARG A 100 -1.77 -7.71 4.71
CA ARG A 100 -1.97 -6.67 5.73
C ARG A 100 -1.90 -5.29 5.08
N SER A 101 -3.00 -4.55 5.17
CA SER A 101 -3.08 -3.16 4.67
C SER A 101 -2.33 -2.21 5.60
N VAL A 102 -1.49 -1.33 5.05
CA VAL A 102 -0.76 -0.28 5.78
C VAL A 102 -0.89 1.05 5.02
N ILE A 103 -1.33 2.10 5.69
CA ILE A 103 -1.48 3.43 5.11
C ILE A 103 -0.48 4.40 5.74
N VAL A 104 0.30 5.06 4.90
CA VAL A 104 1.32 6.00 5.32
C VAL A 104 0.96 7.39 4.83
N PHE A 105 0.86 8.35 5.74
CA PHE A 105 0.84 9.77 5.39
C PHE A 105 2.24 10.37 5.61
N THR A 106 2.70 11.21 4.70
CA THR A 106 3.98 11.92 4.88
C THR A 106 3.95 12.84 6.09
N ASP A 107 5.12 13.26 6.56
CA ASP A 107 5.24 14.05 7.79
C ASP A 107 4.52 15.40 7.71
N ALA A 108 4.33 15.94 6.49
CA ALA A 108 3.57 17.16 6.22
C ALA A 108 2.06 17.07 6.57
N ALA A 109 1.49 15.88 6.65
CA ALA A 109 0.09 15.70 7.07
C ALA A 109 -0.08 15.89 8.58
N GLN A 110 -1.26 16.26 9.04
CA GLN A 110 -1.64 16.21 10.44
C GLN A 110 -2.92 15.40 10.56
N LEU A 111 -2.85 14.18 11.10
CA LEU A 111 -4.02 13.32 11.28
C LEU A 111 -4.83 13.89 12.45
N LYS A 112 -6.06 14.36 12.20
CA LYS A 112 -6.90 15.10 13.17
C LYS A 112 -8.08 14.31 13.71
N THR A 113 -8.27 13.07 13.29
CA THR A 113 -9.25 12.14 13.84
C THR A 113 -8.54 10.89 14.36
N LYS A 114 -9.23 10.09 15.19
CA LYS A 114 -8.70 8.80 15.64
C LYS A 114 -8.49 7.90 14.42
N MET A 115 -7.24 7.50 14.20
CA MET A 115 -6.84 6.64 13.10
C MET A 115 -6.86 5.17 13.54
N PRO A 116 -7.21 4.24 12.63
CA PRO A 116 -6.92 2.83 12.83
C PRO A 116 -5.42 2.58 13.03
N SER A 117 -5.04 1.48 13.69
CA SER A 117 -3.65 1.15 14.01
C SER A 117 -2.73 1.03 12.79
N ASN A 118 -3.30 0.70 11.63
CA ASN A 118 -2.58 0.55 10.37
C ASN A 118 -2.52 1.84 9.53
N VAL A 119 -2.84 3.00 10.11
CA VAL A 119 -2.74 4.31 9.46
C VAL A 119 -1.86 5.23 10.28
N GLY A 120 -0.79 5.75 9.69
CA GLY A 120 0.10 6.63 10.43
C GLY A 120 1.26 7.23 9.65
N LYS A 121 2.28 7.62 10.41
CA LYS A 121 3.52 8.22 9.90
C LYS A 121 4.54 7.16 9.49
N PRO A 122 5.52 7.49 8.63
CA PRO A 122 6.42 6.49 8.06
C PRO A 122 7.15 5.63 9.11
N ALA A 123 7.71 6.26 10.15
CA ALA A 123 8.41 5.53 11.22
C ALA A 123 7.45 4.65 12.04
N ALA A 124 6.29 5.19 12.42
CA ALA A 124 5.28 4.45 13.16
C ALA A 124 4.77 3.24 12.37
N MET A 125 4.58 3.37 11.06
CA MET A 125 4.10 2.29 10.20
C MET A 125 5.17 1.23 9.96
N ALA A 126 6.45 1.59 9.90
CA ALA A 126 7.53 0.61 9.86
C ALA A 126 7.61 -0.19 11.18
N LEU A 127 7.39 0.46 12.34
CA LEU A 127 7.29 -0.22 13.62
C LEU A 127 6.03 -1.08 13.75
N TYR A 128 4.90 -0.63 13.20
CA TYR A 128 3.68 -1.44 13.09
C TYR A 128 3.95 -2.73 12.32
N ILE A 129 4.58 -2.67 11.15
CA ILE A 129 4.98 -3.87 10.38
C ILE A 129 5.89 -4.78 11.22
N LYS A 130 6.87 -4.19 11.93
CA LYS A 130 7.80 -4.95 12.78
C LYS A 130 7.15 -5.61 14.00
N SER A 131 6.01 -5.11 14.47
CA SER A 131 5.33 -5.68 15.65
C SER A 131 4.72 -7.07 15.41
N PHE A 132 4.53 -7.47 14.16
CA PHE A 132 4.06 -8.81 13.82
C PHE A 132 5.21 -9.81 13.94
N SER A 133 4.97 -10.88 14.71
CA SER A 133 5.96 -11.91 15.02
C SER A 133 5.44 -13.35 14.86
N GLU A 134 4.13 -13.52 14.78
CA GLU A 134 3.48 -14.80 14.47
C GLU A 134 3.71 -15.16 13.00
N ARG A 135 4.28 -16.34 12.76
CA ARG A 135 4.50 -16.85 11.40
C ARG A 135 3.21 -17.43 10.86
N ILE A 136 2.75 -16.90 9.72
CA ILE A 136 1.52 -17.32 9.04
C ILE A 136 1.76 -17.74 7.58
N ILE A 137 3.00 -17.59 7.09
CA ILE A 137 3.47 -18.00 5.77
C ILE A 137 4.82 -18.68 5.95
N ASP A 138 5.06 -19.77 5.23
CA ASP A 138 6.38 -20.40 5.22
C ASP A 138 7.44 -19.48 4.59
N THR A 139 8.70 -19.58 5.03
CA THR A 139 9.76 -18.67 4.55
C THR A 139 10.10 -18.89 3.08
N ASP A 140 10.06 -20.14 2.60
CA ASP A 140 10.31 -20.44 1.19
C ASP A 140 9.09 -20.08 0.34
N GLU A 141 7.88 -20.28 0.86
CA GLU A 141 6.66 -19.77 0.23
C GLU A 141 6.71 -18.23 0.05
N VAL A 142 7.14 -17.47 1.05
CA VAL A 142 7.33 -16.01 0.94
C VAL A 142 8.29 -15.64 -0.19
N LYS A 143 9.41 -16.38 -0.33
CA LYS A 143 10.38 -16.15 -1.43
C LYS A 143 9.75 -16.45 -2.78
N HIS A 144 9.02 -17.56 -2.90
CA HIS A 144 8.33 -17.94 -4.13
C HIS A 144 7.29 -16.89 -4.55
N ILE A 145 6.48 -16.40 -3.60
CA ILE A 145 5.49 -15.35 -3.86
C ILE A 145 6.18 -14.06 -4.34
N ALA A 146 7.26 -13.64 -3.66
CA ALA A 146 7.99 -12.42 -4.04
C ALA A 146 8.63 -12.53 -5.44
N GLN A 147 9.20 -13.70 -5.77
CA GLN A 147 9.77 -13.98 -7.09
C GLN A 147 8.69 -14.01 -8.18
N HIS A 148 7.56 -14.68 -7.92
CA HIS A 148 6.44 -14.74 -8.84
C HIS A 148 5.92 -13.32 -9.14
N LEU A 149 5.70 -12.49 -8.10
CA LEU A 149 5.27 -11.10 -8.30
C LEU A 149 6.28 -10.30 -9.13
N ASN A 150 7.58 -10.51 -8.91
CA ASN A 150 8.62 -9.81 -9.66
C ASN A 150 8.63 -10.18 -11.15
N HIS A 151 8.12 -11.36 -11.51
CA HIS A 151 7.97 -11.81 -12.89
C HIS A 151 6.68 -11.32 -13.56
N VAL A 152 5.55 -11.30 -12.83
CA VAL A 152 4.25 -10.92 -13.41
C VAL A 152 3.95 -9.42 -13.37
N ARG A 153 4.66 -8.64 -12.56
CA ARG A 153 4.50 -7.18 -12.54
C ARG A 153 4.86 -6.57 -13.90
N LEU A 154 4.17 -5.50 -14.27
CA LEU A 154 4.50 -4.75 -15.46
C LEU A 154 5.88 -4.07 -15.31
N GLU A 155 6.62 -4.01 -16.40
CA GLU A 155 7.90 -3.32 -16.44
C GLU A 155 7.74 -1.86 -16.02
N ARG A 156 8.66 -1.38 -15.20
CA ARG A 156 8.72 0.03 -14.78
C ARG A 156 9.16 0.89 -15.96
N SER A 157 8.20 1.40 -16.73
CA SER A 157 8.45 2.22 -17.92
C SER A 157 7.51 3.43 -17.99
N ALA A 158 7.88 4.44 -18.77
CA ALA A 158 7.01 5.59 -19.04
C ALA A 158 5.69 5.18 -19.70
N LYS A 159 5.71 4.11 -20.51
CA LYS A 159 4.51 3.52 -21.14
C LYS A 159 3.56 2.95 -20.07
N THR A 160 4.08 2.14 -19.15
CA THR A 160 3.30 1.56 -18.05
C THR A 160 2.69 2.65 -17.16
N ASN A 161 3.46 3.68 -16.82
CA ASN A 161 2.97 4.81 -16.02
C ASN A 161 1.85 5.57 -16.74
N ARG A 162 1.99 5.81 -18.05
CA ARG A 162 0.96 6.50 -18.84
C ARG A 162 -0.33 5.69 -18.94
N ALA A 163 -0.21 4.38 -19.17
CA ALA A 163 -1.38 3.48 -19.18
C ALA A 163 -2.12 3.50 -17.84
N HIS A 164 -1.38 3.54 -16.73
CA HIS A 164 -1.96 3.65 -15.39
C HIS A 164 -2.70 4.97 -15.17
N ILE A 165 -2.08 6.11 -15.50
CA ILE A 165 -2.73 7.43 -15.38
C ILE A 165 -4.01 7.49 -16.22
N ASN A 166 -3.97 7.02 -17.47
CA ASN A 166 -5.13 7.01 -18.35
C ASN A 166 -6.28 6.16 -17.80
N TYR A 167 -5.99 5.03 -17.15
CA TYR A 167 -7.01 4.19 -16.51
C TYR A 167 -7.64 4.89 -15.30
N LEU A 168 -6.84 5.57 -14.47
CA LEU A 168 -7.35 6.35 -13.34
C LEU A 168 -8.25 7.52 -13.77
N GLU A 169 -7.96 8.16 -14.89
CA GLU A 169 -8.81 9.23 -15.44
C GLU A 169 -10.16 8.70 -15.94
N LYS A 170 -10.18 7.54 -16.59
CA LYS A 170 -11.43 6.91 -17.09
C LYS A 170 -12.33 6.40 -15.96
N THR A 171 -11.74 5.96 -14.85
CA THR A 171 -12.47 5.35 -13.71
C THR A 171 -12.84 6.36 -12.62
N ARG A 172 -12.60 7.64 -12.85
CA ARG A 172 -12.86 8.75 -11.90
C ARG A 172 -14.30 9.29 -11.92
N ASN A 173 -15.20 8.70 -12.70
CA ASN A 173 -16.62 9.08 -12.78
C ASN A 173 -17.47 8.43 -11.69
#